data_AF-A0A1L9X0A4-F1
#
_entry.id   AF-A0A1L9X0A4-F1
#
_cell.length_a   1.000
_cell.length_b   1.000
_cell.length_c   1.000
_cell.angle_alpha   90.00
_cell.angle_beta   90.00
_cell.angle_gamma   90.00
#
_symmetry.space_group_name_H-M   'P 1'
#
loop_
_entity.id
_entity.type
_entity.pdbx_description
1 polymer ?
#
loop_
_entity_poly.entity_id
_entity_poly.type
_entity_poly.pdbx_seq_one_letter_code
_entity_poly.pdbx_strand_id
1 'polypeptide(L)'
;MRGQPGTHDTALVREFFDSLTVTTETSPRVVCIPEFDKSRFHGEGDRVPRDEWRRVPVSLDSPVDVLVLEGWCVGFQPLSEQAIEAKWTAAKAQSPESGADSESGFPTQTLQNHELSSYYTINASLRNYCDMFMGPQHLDFLVHLDTDDLANVYRWRMQQEHALRRVKNQGMTDEEVVAFVKGYMPAYELYLDQVREGIFRGLSEEERARKGQARVVLGQDRTVLDIVGY
;
A
#
# COMPACT_ATOMS: atom_id res chain seq x y z
N MET A 1 2.71 -15.61 5.44
CA MET A 1 1.87 -14.42 5.76
C MET A 1 2.23 -13.31 4.78
N ARG A 2 1.24 -12.62 4.19
CA ARG A 2 1.42 -11.54 3.20
C ARG A 2 0.48 -10.36 3.49
N GLY A 3 0.86 -9.15 3.10
CA GLY A 3 -0.03 -7.97 3.09
C GLY A 3 0.64 -6.73 3.67
N GLN A 4 0.90 -6.75 4.98
CA GLN A 4 1.48 -5.63 5.71
C GLN A 4 2.94 -5.35 5.33
N PRO A 5 3.45 -4.12 5.53
CA PRO A 5 4.89 -3.84 5.51
C PRO A 5 5.65 -4.86 6.37
N GLY A 6 6.74 -5.39 5.80
CA GLY A 6 7.52 -6.49 6.37
C GLY A 6 7.29 -7.83 5.68
N THR A 7 6.30 -7.94 4.78
CA THR A 7 6.00 -9.19 4.05
C THR A 7 6.49 -9.23 2.60
N HIS A 8 7.08 -8.15 2.10
CA HIS A 8 7.73 -8.11 0.78
C HIS A 8 9.22 -8.45 0.88
N ASP A 9 9.75 -9.13 -0.14
CA ASP A 9 11.18 -9.43 -0.27
C ASP A 9 11.95 -8.16 -0.66
N THR A 10 12.56 -7.52 0.33
CA THR A 10 13.25 -6.24 0.14
C THR A 10 14.55 -6.39 -0.64
N ALA A 11 15.19 -7.56 -0.61
CA ALA A 11 16.37 -7.83 -1.42
C ALA A 11 15.99 -7.87 -2.90
N LEU A 12 14.87 -8.51 -3.24
CA LEU A 12 14.37 -8.54 -4.61
C LEU A 12 13.91 -7.16 -5.09
N VAL A 13 13.28 -6.35 -4.23
CA VAL A 13 12.91 -4.98 -4.59
C VAL A 13 14.16 -4.17 -4.96
N ARG A 14 15.22 -4.26 -4.14
CA ARG A 14 16.50 -3.61 -4.44
C ARG A 14 17.09 -4.10 -5.77
N GLU A 15 17.15 -5.42 -5.97
CA GLU A 15 17.62 -6.03 -7.23
C GLU A 15 16.86 -5.48 -8.45
N PHE A 16 15.54 -5.32 -8.33
CA PHE A 16 14.70 -4.76 -9.39
C PHE A 16 15.05 -3.30 -9.69
N PHE A 17 15.09 -2.43 -8.68
CA PHE A 17 15.42 -1.01 -8.91
C PHE A 17 16.86 -0.81 -9.40
N ASP A 18 17.82 -1.57 -8.89
CA ASP A 18 19.20 -1.55 -9.38
C ASP A 18 19.27 -1.97 -10.86
N SER A 19 18.41 -2.90 -11.29
CA SER A 19 18.34 -3.34 -12.69
C SER A 19 17.83 -2.28 -13.67
N LEU A 20 17.07 -1.29 -13.18
CA LEU A 20 16.56 -0.17 -13.97
C LEU A 20 17.62 0.91 -14.24
N THR A 21 18.73 0.91 -13.52
CA THR A 21 19.80 1.91 -13.70
C THR A 21 20.57 1.62 -14.99
N VAL A 22 20.32 2.41 -16.03
CA VAL A 22 21.03 2.32 -17.32
C VAL A 22 22.31 3.16 -17.25
N THR A 23 23.47 2.52 -17.36
CA THR A 23 24.78 3.21 -17.45
C THR A 23 25.27 3.24 -18.89
N THR A 24 26.09 4.25 -19.22
CA THR A 24 26.59 4.56 -20.57
C THR A 24 27.42 3.46 -21.24
N GLU A 25 27.81 2.42 -20.49
CA GLU A 25 28.78 1.40 -20.94
C GLU A 25 28.16 0.02 -21.24
N THR A 26 26.85 -0.19 -21.09
CA THR A 26 26.28 -1.54 -21.21
C THR A 26 25.38 -1.74 -22.42
N SER A 27 25.64 -2.83 -23.15
CA SER A 27 24.77 -3.47 -24.14
C SER A 27 23.31 -3.57 -23.65
N PRO A 28 22.31 -3.70 -24.55
CA PRO A 28 20.91 -3.85 -24.18
C PRO A 28 20.75 -4.84 -23.02
N ARG A 29 20.14 -4.37 -21.93
CA ARG A 29 19.85 -5.17 -20.73
C ARG A 29 18.41 -5.65 -20.78
N VAL A 30 18.14 -6.71 -20.02
CA VAL A 30 16.80 -7.21 -19.83
C VAL A 30 16.44 -7.08 -18.35
N VAL A 31 15.47 -6.23 -18.07
CA VAL A 31 14.84 -6.13 -16.75
C VAL A 31 13.80 -7.24 -16.65
N CYS A 32 13.88 -8.04 -15.59
CA CYS A 32 12.89 -9.07 -15.31
C CYS A 32 11.92 -8.53 -14.26
N ILE A 33 10.63 -8.50 -14.56
CA ILE A 33 9.59 -7.99 -13.66
C ILE A 33 9.13 -9.15 -12.76
N PRO A 34 9.36 -9.09 -11.44
CA PRO A 34 8.87 -10.12 -10.53
C PRO A 34 7.35 -10.27 -10.59
N GLU A 35 6.89 -11.51 -10.56
CA GLU A 35 5.45 -11.81 -10.56
C GLU A 35 5.07 -12.68 -9.37
N PHE A 36 3.87 -12.42 -8.83
CA PHE A 36 3.32 -13.12 -7.68
C PHE A 36 1.93 -13.65 -8.01
N ASP A 37 1.75 -14.97 -7.92
CA ASP A 37 0.46 -15.62 -8.14
C ASP A 37 -0.24 -15.81 -6.79
N LYS A 38 -1.34 -15.07 -6.60
CA LYS A 38 -2.14 -15.08 -5.38
C LYS A 38 -2.93 -16.38 -5.18
N SER A 39 -3.04 -17.24 -6.19
CA SER A 39 -3.84 -18.47 -6.17
C SER A 39 -3.08 -19.71 -5.71
N ARG A 40 -1.73 -19.69 -5.80
CA ARG A 40 -0.88 -20.81 -5.35
C ARG A 40 -1.08 -21.10 -3.86
N PHE A 41 -0.82 -22.33 -3.44
CA PHE A 41 -0.92 -22.77 -2.04
C PHE A 41 -2.26 -22.42 -1.38
N HIS A 42 -3.38 -22.83 -1.99
CA HIS A 42 -4.74 -22.59 -1.48
C HIS A 42 -5.06 -21.11 -1.19
N GLY A 43 -4.50 -20.19 -1.98
CA GLY A 43 -4.74 -18.74 -1.84
C GLY A 43 -3.77 -18.01 -0.90
N GLU A 44 -2.82 -18.72 -0.27
CA GLU A 44 -1.70 -18.07 0.43
C GLU A 44 -0.81 -17.29 -0.54
N GLY A 45 -0.69 -17.81 -1.77
CA GLY A 45 0.06 -17.25 -2.88
C GLY A 45 1.56 -17.48 -2.80
N ASP A 46 2.23 -17.43 -3.94
CA ASP A 46 3.68 -17.56 -4.03
C ASP A 46 4.22 -16.84 -5.27
N ARG A 47 5.51 -16.55 -5.24
CA ARG A 47 6.26 -15.99 -6.36
C ARG A 47 6.20 -16.94 -7.55
N VAL A 48 6.01 -16.40 -8.74
CA VAL A 48 6.11 -17.13 -10.01
C VAL A 48 7.58 -17.47 -10.27
N PRO A 49 7.94 -18.64 -10.85
CA PRO A 49 9.31 -18.95 -11.22
C PRO A 49 9.99 -17.86 -12.06
N ARG A 50 11.28 -17.60 -11.80
CA ARG A 50 12.03 -16.47 -12.39
C ARG A 50 12.13 -16.53 -13.92
N ASP A 51 12.12 -17.72 -14.49
CA ASP A 51 12.16 -17.97 -15.93
C ASP A 51 10.85 -17.65 -16.64
N GLU A 52 9.74 -17.59 -15.90
CA GLU A 52 8.43 -17.18 -16.40
C GLU A 52 8.18 -15.67 -16.26
N TRP A 53 9.07 -14.94 -15.57
CA TRP A 53 8.92 -13.50 -15.38
C TRP A 53 8.91 -12.74 -16.70
N ARG A 54 8.06 -11.72 -16.78
CA ARG A 54 8.05 -10.80 -17.93
C ARG A 54 9.42 -10.13 -18.08
N ARG A 55 9.94 -10.17 -19.30
CA ARG A 55 11.25 -9.64 -19.68
C ARG A 55 11.06 -8.35 -20.47
N VAL A 56 11.66 -7.26 -20.01
CA VAL A 56 11.59 -5.94 -20.67
C VAL A 56 12.99 -5.55 -21.13
N PRO A 57 13.26 -5.48 -22.45
CA PRO A 57 14.53 -4.98 -22.94
C PRO A 57 14.62 -3.47 -22.66
N VAL A 58 15.77 -3.03 -22.18
CA VAL A 58 16.09 -1.63 -21.90
C VAL A 58 17.47 -1.30 -22.47
N SER A 59 17.57 -0.15 -23.12
CA SER A 59 18.82 0.35 -23.70
C SER A 59 18.85 1.88 -23.64
N LEU A 60 19.97 2.49 -24.05
CA LEU A 60 20.06 3.95 -24.17
C LEU A 60 19.07 4.52 -25.21
N ASP A 61 18.79 3.78 -26.29
CA ASP A 61 17.86 4.19 -27.35
C ASP A 61 16.39 3.88 -27.01
N SER A 62 16.16 3.07 -25.98
CA SER A 62 14.83 2.67 -25.51
C SER A 62 14.84 2.55 -23.98
N PRO A 63 14.96 3.67 -23.25
CA PRO A 63 14.95 3.67 -21.79
C PRO A 63 13.54 3.42 -21.25
N VAL A 64 13.44 3.26 -19.92
CA VAL A 64 12.14 3.34 -19.23
C VAL A 64 11.87 4.80 -18.90
N ASP A 65 10.93 5.43 -19.61
CA ASP A 65 10.56 6.83 -19.37
C ASP A 65 9.73 7.00 -18.09
N VAL A 66 8.83 6.03 -17.83
CA VAL A 66 7.91 6.06 -16.68
C VAL A 66 7.85 4.68 -16.06
N LEU A 67 8.13 4.61 -14.76
CA LEU A 67 7.85 3.46 -13.92
C LEU A 67 6.63 3.77 -13.06
N VAL A 68 5.57 2.98 -13.20
CA VAL A 68 4.42 3.03 -12.30
C VAL A 68 4.63 2.04 -11.17
N LEU A 69 4.89 2.55 -9.96
CA LEU A 69 4.88 1.76 -8.73
C LEU A 69 3.51 1.91 -8.06
N GLU A 70 2.77 0.80 -7.92
CA GLU A 70 1.45 0.79 -7.29
C GLU A 70 1.43 -0.16 -6.08
N GLY A 71 0.62 0.18 -5.09
CA GLY A 71 0.43 -0.62 -3.89
C GLY A 71 -0.38 0.13 -2.84
N TRP A 72 -1.16 -0.62 -2.06
CA TRP A 72 -2.12 -0.05 -1.10
C TRP A 72 -1.47 0.79 0.02
N CYS A 73 -0.19 0.56 0.32
CA CYS A 73 0.58 1.31 1.32
C CYS A 73 1.61 2.27 0.71
N VAL A 74 1.65 2.44 -0.63
CA VAL A 74 2.54 3.42 -1.26
C VAL A 74 2.14 4.82 -0.81
N GLY A 75 3.12 5.61 -0.39
CA GLY A 75 2.90 6.94 0.21
C GLY A 75 2.77 6.94 1.73
N PHE A 76 2.46 5.81 2.38
CA PHE A 76 2.47 5.73 3.85
C PHE A 76 3.85 6.10 4.38
N GLN A 77 3.90 6.94 5.42
CA GLN A 77 5.13 7.40 6.04
C GLN A 77 5.22 6.88 7.48
N PRO A 78 6.42 6.47 7.95
CA PRO A 78 6.58 5.95 9.30
C PRO A 78 6.36 7.05 10.34
N LEU A 79 5.76 6.66 11.45
CA LEU A 79 5.52 7.52 12.61
C LEU A 79 6.68 7.44 13.62
N SER A 80 6.76 8.42 14.52
CA SER A 80 7.52 8.26 15.75
C SER A 80 6.84 7.26 16.68
N GLU A 81 7.62 6.60 17.55
CA GLU A 81 7.07 5.66 18.53
C GLU A 81 6.05 6.33 19.46
N GLN A 82 6.30 7.58 19.86
CA GLN A 82 5.38 8.36 20.70
C GLN A 82 4.03 8.60 20.00
N ALA A 83 4.02 8.85 18.69
CA ALA A 83 2.79 9.06 17.93
C ALA A 83 1.98 7.76 17.81
N ILE A 84 2.66 6.61 17.63
CA ILE A 84 2.01 5.30 17.62
C ILE A 84 1.42 4.98 18.99
N GLU A 85 2.19 5.16 20.06
CA GLU A 85 1.75 4.90 21.43
C GLU A 85 0.55 5.79 21.82
N ALA A 86 0.56 7.07 21.41
CA ALA A 86 -0.56 7.97 21.63
C ALA A 86 -1.84 7.49 20.92
N LYS A 87 -1.76 7.16 19.62
CA LYS A 87 -2.91 6.63 18.85
C LYS A 87 -3.41 5.31 19.45
N TRP A 88 -2.50 4.40 19.84
CA TRP A 88 -2.85 3.11 20.43
C TRP A 88 -3.51 3.25 21.81
N THR A 89 -2.96 4.10 22.68
CA THR A 89 -3.51 4.36 24.01
C THR A 89 -4.90 4.99 23.91
N ALA A 90 -5.08 5.94 22.99
CA ALA A 90 -6.38 6.54 22.72
C ALA A 90 -7.41 5.49 22.24
N ALA A 91 -7.00 4.56 21.37
CA ALA A 91 -7.87 3.46 20.92
C ALA A 91 -8.22 2.47 22.05
N LYS A 92 -7.27 2.16 22.95
CA LYS A 92 -7.52 1.29 24.12
C LYS A 92 -8.44 1.92 25.17
N ALA A 93 -8.43 3.25 25.29
CA ALA A 93 -9.29 3.98 26.21
C ALA A 93 -10.75 4.08 25.74
N GLN A 94 -11.00 3.88 24.44
CA GLN A 94 -12.34 3.80 23.88
C GLN A 94 -12.93 2.41 24.21
N SER A 95 -14.19 2.37 24.66
CA SER A 95 -14.82 1.12 25.11
C SER A 95 -15.06 0.17 23.93
N PRO A 96 -14.84 -1.15 24.05
CA PRO A 96 -15.00 -2.13 22.96
C PRO A 96 -16.42 -2.24 22.38
N GLU A 97 -17.42 -1.67 23.03
CA GLU A 97 -18.81 -1.68 22.56
C GLU A 97 -19.01 -0.86 21.28
N SER A 98 -18.00 -0.09 20.85
CA SER A 98 -18.00 0.69 19.61
C SER A 98 -17.55 -0.07 18.36
N GLY A 99 -17.35 -1.39 18.43
CA GLY A 99 -16.81 -2.20 17.32
C GLY A 99 -17.68 -2.23 16.04
N ALA A 100 -18.88 -1.64 16.09
CA ALA A 100 -19.79 -1.38 14.98
C ALA A 100 -20.23 0.10 14.90
N ASP A 101 -19.40 1.07 15.32
CA ASP A 101 -19.74 2.50 15.49
C ASP A 101 -19.67 3.36 14.22
N SER A 102 -20.17 2.83 13.11
CA SER A 102 -20.60 3.68 12.01
C SER A 102 -21.95 3.18 11.53
N GLU A 103 -22.77 4.06 10.93
CA GLU A 103 -23.95 3.63 10.17
C GLU A 103 -23.64 2.48 9.19
N SER A 104 -22.37 2.29 8.81
CA SER A 104 -21.91 1.22 7.92
C SER A 104 -21.80 -0.17 8.55
N GLY A 105 -21.64 -0.30 9.87
CA GLY A 105 -21.42 -1.58 10.55
C GLY A 105 -20.04 -2.25 10.34
N PHE A 106 -19.07 -1.58 9.70
CA PHE A 106 -17.72 -2.13 9.49
C PHE A 106 -16.69 -1.63 10.53
N PRO A 107 -15.76 -2.48 11.00
CA PRO A 107 -14.81 -2.12 12.05
C PRO A 107 -13.60 -1.36 11.48
N THR A 108 -13.65 -0.03 11.46
CA THR A 108 -12.53 0.82 11.02
C THR A 108 -11.63 1.30 12.16
N GLN A 109 -12.02 1.05 13.42
CA GLN A 109 -11.23 1.32 14.62
C GLN A 109 -10.70 0.00 15.18
N THR A 110 -9.43 -0.30 14.91
CA THR A 110 -8.86 -1.65 15.12
C THR A 110 -7.52 -1.66 15.84
N LEU A 111 -6.92 -0.50 16.13
CA LEU A 111 -5.62 -0.41 16.83
C LEU A 111 -5.58 -1.16 18.17
N GLN A 112 -6.70 -1.18 18.90
CA GLN A 112 -6.87 -1.89 20.17
C GLN A 112 -6.79 -3.41 20.05
N ASN A 113 -6.87 -3.98 18.84
CA ASN A 113 -6.92 -5.42 18.61
C ASN A 113 -5.54 -6.10 18.61
N HIS A 114 -4.44 -5.34 18.57
CA HIS A 114 -3.09 -5.88 18.61
C HIS A 114 -2.22 -5.19 19.65
N GLU A 115 -1.17 -5.89 20.06
CA GLU A 115 -0.17 -5.38 20.99
C GLU A 115 0.62 -4.22 20.35
N LEU A 116 0.99 -3.23 21.16
CA LEU A 116 1.74 -2.04 20.73
C LEU A 116 3.03 -2.41 19.97
N SER A 117 3.72 -3.47 20.41
CA SER A 117 4.95 -3.97 19.78
C SER A 117 4.77 -4.39 18.32
N SER A 118 3.57 -4.87 17.94
CA SER A 118 3.27 -5.24 16.56
C SER A 118 3.31 -4.02 15.63
N TYR A 119 2.83 -2.88 16.11
CA TYR A 119 2.86 -1.62 15.36
C TYR A 119 4.26 -1.06 15.22
N TYR A 120 5.13 -1.25 16.21
CA TYR A 120 6.55 -0.92 16.08
C TYR A 120 7.23 -1.77 14.99
N THR A 121 6.95 -3.07 14.92
CA THR A 121 7.49 -3.94 13.87
C THR A 121 7.02 -3.52 12.47
N ILE A 122 5.73 -3.25 12.30
CA ILE A 122 5.17 -2.77 11.02
C ILE A 122 5.76 -1.42 10.65
N ASN A 123 5.85 -0.48 11.59
CA ASN A 123 6.39 0.85 11.37
C ASN A 123 7.89 0.84 11.02
N ALA A 124 8.67 -0.04 11.64
CA ALA A 124 10.08 -0.23 11.29
C ALA A 124 10.23 -0.81 9.88
N SER A 125 9.37 -1.75 9.50
CA SER A 125 9.34 -2.31 8.15
C SER A 125 8.93 -1.26 7.11
N LEU A 126 7.94 -0.42 7.43
CA LEU A 126 7.52 0.71 6.61
C LEU A 126 8.65 1.72 6.42
N ARG A 127 9.40 2.05 7.49
CA ARG A 127 10.58 2.91 7.40
C ARG A 127 11.61 2.35 6.42
N ASN A 128 11.92 1.05 6.51
CA ASN A 128 12.83 0.39 5.58
C ASN A 128 12.33 0.46 4.12
N TYR A 129 11.01 0.42 3.88
CA TYR A 129 10.47 0.59 2.53
C TYR A 129 10.64 2.04 2.05
N CYS A 130 10.33 3.03 2.90
CA CYS A 130 10.53 4.44 2.58
C CYS A 130 12.00 4.75 2.26
N ASP A 131 12.93 4.25 3.06
CA ASP A 131 14.36 4.47 2.86
C ASP A 131 14.85 3.85 1.53
N MET A 132 14.23 2.75 1.10
CA MET A 132 14.71 1.96 -0.03
C MET A 132 14.07 2.33 -1.38
N PHE A 133 12.75 2.57 -1.45
CA PHE A 133 12.09 2.75 -2.76
C PHE A 133 10.78 3.55 -2.77
N MET A 134 10.07 3.71 -1.65
CA MET A 134 8.74 4.37 -1.64
C MET A 134 8.68 5.69 -0.86
N GLY A 135 9.82 6.13 -0.32
CA GLY A 135 9.90 7.41 0.38
C GLY A 135 9.77 8.60 -0.58
N PRO A 136 9.46 9.81 -0.07
CA PRO A 136 9.31 11.02 -0.88
C PRO A 136 10.54 11.34 -1.76
N GLN A 137 11.73 10.92 -1.34
CA GLN A 137 12.97 11.06 -2.09
C GLN A 137 13.03 10.19 -3.35
N HIS A 138 12.31 9.08 -3.38
CA HIS A 138 12.31 8.09 -4.48
C HIS A 138 11.14 8.24 -5.46
N LEU A 139 10.15 9.08 -5.11
CA LEU A 139 8.95 9.30 -5.92
C LEU A 139 8.95 10.70 -6.52
N ASP A 140 8.67 10.81 -7.81
CA ASP A 140 8.46 12.09 -8.48
C ASP A 140 7.00 12.54 -8.34
N PHE A 141 6.07 11.62 -8.57
CA PHE A 141 4.64 11.90 -8.50
C PHE A 141 3.90 10.83 -7.71
N LEU A 142 2.85 11.25 -6.99
CA LEU A 142 1.92 10.34 -6.30
C LEU A 142 0.48 10.64 -6.70
N VAL A 143 -0.22 9.63 -7.21
CA VAL A 143 -1.68 9.65 -7.34
C VAL A 143 -2.26 8.81 -6.21
N HIS A 144 -2.87 9.47 -5.22
CA HIS A 144 -3.50 8.84 -4.08
C HIS A 144 -5.00 8.69 -4.34
N LEU A 145 -5.46 7.44 -4.49
CA LEU A 145 -6.89 7.11 -4.54
C LEU A 145 -7.41 6.97 -3.11
N ASP A 146 -8.11 7.98 -2.63
CA ASP A 146 -8.67 8.06 -1.27
C ASP A 146 -10.20 7.85 -1.31
N THR A 147 -10.81 7.76 -0.14
CA THR A 147 -12.24 7.59 0.04
C THR A 147 -12.77 8.55 1.11
N ASP A 148 -14.01 9.01 0.91
CA ASP A 148 -14.73 9.83 1.90
C ASP A 148 -15.08 9.05 3.17
N ASP A 149 -15.35 7.75 3.02
CA ASP A 149 -15.62 6.80 4.10
C ASP A 149 -14.69 5.58 4.00
N LEU A 150 -13.89 5.33 5.05
CA LEU A 150 -12.96 4.20 5.07
C LEU A 150 -13.68 2.84 5.04
N ALA A 151 -14.96 2.79 5.45
CA ALA A 151 -15.77 1.58 5.34
C ALA A 151 -16.00 1.16 3.86
N ASN A 152 -15.77 2.05 2.89
CA ASN A 152 -15.78 1.70 1.47
C ASN A 152 -14.73 0.63 1.13
N VAL A 153 -13.62 0.53 1.86
CA VAL A 153 -12.62 -0.54 1.65
C VAL A 153 -13.25 -1.92 1.84
N TYR A 154 -14.09 -2.09 2.87
CA TYR A 154 -14.85 -3.32 3.09
C TYR A 154 -15.83 -3.57 1.95
N ARG A 155 -16.66 -2.58 1.63
CA ARG A 155 -17.69 -2.67 0.57
C ARG A 155 -17.06 -3.05 -0.77
N TRP A 156 -15.97 -2.40 -1.15
CA TRP A 156 -15.26 -2.66 -2.40
C TRP A 156 -14.61 -4.04 -2.42
N ARG A 157 -14.01 -4.48 -1.30
CA ARG A 157 -13.41 -5.82 -1.22
C ARG A 157 -14.48 -6.92 -1.31
N MET A 158 -15.65 -6.73 -0.70
CA MET A 158 -16.79 -7.63 -0.83
C MET A 158 -17.28 -7.73 -2.27
N GLN A 159 -17.47 -6.59 -2.95
CA GLN A 159 -17.88 -6.58 -4.36
C GLN A 159 -16.88 -7.35 -5.25
N GLN A 160 -15.58 -7.17 -5.01
CA GLN A 160 -14.53 -7.91 -5.71
C GLN A 160 -14.65 -9.42 -5.48
N GLU A 161 -14.86 -9.84 -4.22
CA GLU A 161 -14.95 -11.27 -3.88
C GLU A 161 -16.22 -11.92 -4.42
N HIS A 162 -17.35 -11.22 -4.36
CA HIS A 162 -18.61 -11.68 -4.95
C HIS A 162 -18.49 -11.85 -6.47
N ALA A 163 -17.83 -10.91 -7.15
CA ALA A 163 -17.56 -11.01 -8.59
C ALA A 163 -16.66 -12.22 -8.90
N LEU A 164 -15.61 -12.46 -8.10
CA LEU A 164 -14.74 -13.62 -8.26
C LEU A 164 -15.48 -14.94 -8.07
N ARG A 165 -16.30 -15.05 -7.02
CA ARG A 165 -17.11 -16.25 -6.74
C ARG A 165 -18.09 -16.57 -7.86
N ARG A 166 -18.72 -15.56 -8.47
CA ARG A 166 -19.61 -15.75 -9.63
C ARG A 166 -18.90 -16.36 -10.84
N VAL A 167 -17.63 -16.04 -11.04
CA VAL A 167 -16.85 -16.49 -12.21
C VAL A 167 -16.13 -17.82 -11.96
N LYS A 168 -15.54 -18.00 -10.77
CA LYS A 168 -14.65 -19.14 -10.47
C LYS A 168 -15.23 -20.14 -9.47
N ASN A 169 -16.40 -19.87 -8.88
CA ASN A 169 -17.01 -20.65 -7.79
C ASN A 169 -16.05 -20.91 -6.61
N GLN A 170 -15.11 -19.99 -6.39
CA GLN A 170 -14.08 -19.99 -5.35
C GLN A 170 -13.93 -18.57 -4.82
N GLY A 171 -13.61 -18.43 -3.52
CA GLY A 171 -13.39 -17.14 -2.87
C GLY A 171 -13.83 -17.14 -1.40
N MET A 172 -13.49 -16.07 -0.70
CA MET A 172 -13.84 -15.81 0.70
C MET A 172 -15.35 -15.56 0.87
N THR A 173 -15.86 -15.99 2.01
CA THR A 173 -17.14 -15.57 2.60
C THR A 173 -17.09 -14.09 3.02
N ASP A 174 -18.25 -13.51 3.33
CA ASP A 174 -18.33 -12.10 3.71
C ASP A 174 -17.62 -11.87 5.05
N GLU A 175 -17.73 -12.83 5.97
CA GLU A 175 -17.03 -12.85 7.26
C GLU A 175 -15.51 -12.94 7.08
N GLU A 176 -15.04 -13.80 6.16
CA GLU A 176 -13.62 -13.91 5.82
C GLU A 176 -13.09 -12.64 5.16
N VAL A 177 -13.89 -11.97 4.32
CA VAL A 177 -13.54 -10.66 3.75
C VAL A 177 -13.38 -9.63 4.86
N VAL A 178 -14.32 -9.57 5.82
CA VAL A 178 -14.22 -8.64 6.95
C VAL A 178 -12.96 -8.93 7.77
N ALA A 179 -12.69 -10.18 8.10
CA ALA A 179 -11.49 -10.59 8.83
C ALA A 179 -10.20 -10.23 8.06
N PHE A 180 -10.19 -10.45 6.73
CA PHE A 180 -9.09 -10.10 5.85
C PHE A 180 -8.82 -8.60 5.87
N VAL A 181 -9.82 -7.76 5.60
CA VAL A 181 -9.68 -6.30 5.54
C VAL A 181 -9.31 -5.72 6.91
N LYS A 182 -9.85 -6.29 8.00
CA LYS A 182 -9.50 -5.91 9.37
C LYS A 182 -8.00 -6.02 9.65
N GLY A 183 -7.30 -6.96 9.00
CA GLY A 183 -5.84 -7.06 9.09
C GLY A 183 -5.06 -5.88 8.49
N TYR A 184 -5.68 -5.07 7.62
CA TYR A 184 -5.08 -3.89 6.97
C TYR A 184 -5.47 -2.58 7.65
N MET A 185 -6.62 -2.53 8.32
CA MET A 185 -7.16 -1.33 8.98
C MET A 185 -6.19 -0.61 9.92
N PRO A 186 -5.37 -1.30 10.75
CA PRO A 186 -4.44 -0.60 11.62
C PRO A 186 -3.45 0.31 10.86
N ALA A 187 -3.05 -0.09 9.65
CA ALA A 187 -2.15 0.72 8.84
C ALA A 187 -2.85 1.96 8.26
N TYR A 188 -4.12 1.85 7.86
CA TYR A 188 -4.91 3.02 7.49
C TYR A 188 -5.07 3.99 8.68
N GLU A 189 -5.39 3.48 9.87
CA GLU A 189 -5.54 4.29 11.09
C GLU A 189 -4.26 5.02 11.53
N LEU A 190 -3.10 4.40 11.33
CA LEU A 190 -1.81 4.99 11.66
C LEU A 190 -1.34 5.99 10.60
N TYR A 191 -1.38 5.62 9.31
CA TYR A 191 -0.55 6.26 8.30
C TYR A 191 -1.31 7.11 7.28
N LEU A 192 -2.63 6.89 7.11
CA LEU A 192 -3.41 7.53 6.03
C LEU A 192 -3.44 9.05 6.14
N ASP A 193 -3.53 9.59 7.36
CA ASP A 193 -3.57 11.04 7.60
C ASP A 193 -2.34 11.74 7.02
N GLN A 194 -1.16 11.14 7.11
CA GLN A 194 0.06 11.74 6.58
C GLN A 194 0.06 11.79 5.05
N VAL A 195 -0.53 10.80 4.38
CA VAL A 195 -0.70 10.84 2.92
C VAL A 195 -1.67 11.94 2.52
N ARG A 196 -2.76 12.10 3.29
CA ARG A 196 -3.77 13.15 3.11
C ARG A 196 -3.24 14.56 3.35
N GLU A 197 -2.13 14.70 4.07
CA GLU A 197 -1.44 15.98 4.31
C GLU A 197 -0.37 16.30 3.25
N GLY A 198 -0.09 15.38 2.33
CA GLY A 198 0.93 15.51 1.29
C GLY A 198 2.29 14.96 1.73
N ILE A 199 2.79 13.93 1.04
CA ILE A 199 4.00 13.20 1.45
C ILE A 199 5.28 14.01 1.19
N PHE A 200 5.24 14.99 0.28
CA PHE A 200 6.40 15.81 -0.09
C PHE A 200 6.59 17.05 0.78
N ARG A 201 5.68 17.32 1.72
CA ARG A 201 5.68 18.56 2.54
C ARG A 201 6.96 18.77 3.36
N GLY A 202 7.65 17.70 3.72
CA GLY A 202 8.88 17.73 4.51
C GLY A 202 10.15 17.99 3.70
N LEU A 203 10.06 18.03 2.36
CA LEU A 203 11.20 18.27 1.49
C LEU A 203 11.47 19.78 1.31
N SER A 204 12.71 20.11 0.94
CA SER A 204 13.09 21.49 0.61
C SER A 204 12.29 22.02 -0.58
N GLU A 205 12.21 23.35 -0.71
CA GLU A 205 11.48 23.97 -1.83
C GLU A 205 12.02 23.54 -3.21
N GLU A 206 13.35 23.38 -3.32
CA GLU A 206 13.99 22.93 -4.55
C GLU A 206 13.59 21.49 -4.92
N GLU A 207 13.56 20.58 -3.94
CA GLU A 207 13.13 19.20 -4.14
C GLU A 207 11.64 19.12 -4.50
N ARG A 208 10.78 19.90 -3.83
CA ARG A 208 9.33 19.92 -4.10
C ARG A 208 8.99 20.50 -5.46
N ALA A 209 9.78 21.42 -6.00
CA ALA A 209 9.51 22.07 -7.28
C ALA A 209 9.41 21.09 -8.46
N ARG A 210 9.94 19.87 -8.32
CA ARG A 210 9.92 18.81 -9.35
C ARG A 210 8.98 17.66 -9.01
N LYS A 211 8.23 17.76 -7.91
CA LYS A 211 7.39 16.70 -7.39
C LYS A 211 5.93 17.14 -7.40
N GLY A 212 5.01 16.18 -7.42
CA GLY A 212 3.58 16.49 -7.40
C GLY A 212 2.73 15.39 -6.79
N GLN A 213 1.69 15.77 -6.06
CA GLN A 213 0.72 14.82 -5.52
C GLN A 213 -0.70 15.24 -5.90
N ALA A 214 -1.49 14.26 -6.35
CA ALA A 214 -2.93 14.41 -6.56
C ALA A 214 -3.67 13.38 -5.71
N ARG A 215 -4.61 13.84 -4.88
CA ARG A 215 -5.53 12.99 -4.13
C ARG A 215 -6.89 13.00 -4.80
N VAL A 216 -7.33 11.85 -5.29
CA VAL A 216 -8.64 11.65 -5.90
C VAL A 216 -9.54 11.01 -4.84
N VAL A 217 -10.55 11.74 -4.38
CA VAL A 217 -11.50 11.25 -3.36
C VAL A 217 -12.65 10.54 -4.06
N LEU A 218 -12.82 9.26 -3.75
CA LEU A 218 -13.83 8.40 -4.32
C LEU A 218 -15.00 8.20 -3.36
N GLY A 219 -16.23 8.24 -3.89
CA GLY A 219 -17.43 7.85 -3.15
C GLY A 219 -17.64 6.35 -3.14
N GLN A 220 -18.68 5.88 -2.44
CA GLN A 220 -18.99 4.45 -2.30
C GLN A 220 -19.09 3.68 -3.63
N ASP A 221 -19.58 4.31 -4.70
CA ASP A 221 -19.71 3.73 -6.04
C ASP A 221 -18.45 3.89 -6.91
N ARG A 222 -17.36 4.43 -6.36
CA ARG A 222 -16.10 4.78 -7.02
C ARG A 222 -16.22 5.96 -8.00
N THR A 223 -17.27 6.78 -7.89
CA THR A 223 -17.30 8.07 -8.58
C THR A 223 -16.31 9.04 -7.95
N VAL A 224 -15.72 9.92 -8.76
CA VAL A 224 -14.83 10.98 -8.27
C VAL A 224 -15.69 12.06 -7.63
N LEU A 225 -15.50 12.26 -6.33
CA LEU A 225 -16.16 13.32 -5.57
C LEU A 225 -15.33 14.60 -5.55
N ASP A 226 -14.01 14.47 -5.48
CA ASP A 226 -13.08 15.60 -5.41
C ASP A 226 -11.67 15.23 -5.91
N ILE A 227 -10.88 16.24 -6.31
CA ILE A 227 -9.47 16.11 -6.65
C ILE A 227 -8.69 17.25 -5.98
N VAL A 228 -7.77 16.89 -5.08
CA VAL A 228 -6.92 17.83 -4.34
C VAL A 228 -5.47 17.72 -4.83
N GLY A 229 -4.89 18.84 -5.26
CA GLY A 229 -3.47 18.95 -5.59
C GLY A 229 -2.65 19.51 -4.42
N TYR A 230 -1.42 19.04 -4.28
CA TYR A 230 -0.44 19.49 -3.27
C TYR A 230 0.82 20.04 -3.93
#